data_AF-A0AAD0PVU2-F1
#
_entry.id   AF-A0AAD0PVU2-F1
#
_cell.length_a   1.000
_cell.length_b   1.000
_cell.length_c   1.000
_cell.angle_alpha   90.00
_cell.angle_beta   90.00
_cell.angle_gamma   90.00
#
_symmetry.space_group_name_H-M   'P 1'
#
loop_
_entity.id
_entity.type
_entity.pdbx_description
1 polymer ?
#
loop_
_entity_poly.entity_id
_entity_poly.type
_entity_poly.pdbx_seq_one_letter_code
_entity_poly.pdbx_strand_id
1 'polypeptide(L)'
;MPNLTNIEREWGMRLARQLLDGEVSLKFADDDIRGFNITRIDMVGFVLKAGGFEIQGAASRDLNDAQSKNTARMLEKMLLDRLFGLSAVNYLWDKVGNEKDTLWKSALCTHLTAKGICALVVTEPSHAFKPENTGMLPLAERIAPYVPEDKHAGIIQIAQKQRKLAVLYKHTGWEGCRELAIGTERDAMIGSDLGL
;
A
#
# COMPACT_ATOMS: atom_id res chain seq x y z
N MET A 1 -15.14 -4.95 -10.99
CA MET A 1 -15.21 -5.85 -9.82
C MET A 1 -16.54 -6.57 -9.84
N PRO A 2 -16.60 -7.88 -9.56
CA PRO A 2 -17.88 -8.59 -9.50
C PRO A 2 -18.80 -7.96 -8.45
N ASN A 3 -20.11 -7.98 -8.72
CA ASN A 3 -21.09 -7.48 -7.77
C ASN A 3 -21.24 -8.49 -6.62
N LEU A 4 -20.54 -8.24 -5.51
CA LEU A 4 -20.71 -9.01 -4.28
C LEU A 4 -22.14 -8.92 -3.77
N THR A 5 -22.70 -10.06 -3.38
CA THR A 5 -23.98 -10.16 -2.69
C THR A 5 -23.90 -9.52 -1.29
N ASN A 6 -25.05 -9.20 -0.68
CA ASN A 6 -25.06 -8.69 0.69
C ASN A 6 -24.48 -9.69 1.70
N ILE A 7 -24.74 -10.98 1.49
CA ILE A 7 -24.21 -12.06 2.33
C ILE A 7 -22.68 -12.07 2.27
N GLU A 8 -22.09 -11.98 1.08
CA GLU A 8 -20.63 -11.95 0.92
C GLU A 8 -20.01 -10.69 1.53
N ARG A 9 -20.67 -9.53 1.41
CA ARG A 9 -20.20 -8.29 2.05
C ARG A 9 -20.21 -8.38 3.56
N GLU A 10 -21.31 -8.86 4.14
CA GLU A 10 -21.43 -9.03 5.59
C GLU A 10 -20.41 -10.04 6.12
N TRP A 11 -20.25 -11.14 5.39
CA TRP A 11 -19.27 -12.17 5.72
C TRP A 11 -17.84 -11.62 5.67
N GLY A 12 -17.48 -10.91 4.59
CA GLY A 12 -16.15 -10.32 4.43
C GLY A 12 -15.85 -9.26 5.49
N MET A 13 -16.85 -8.44 5.85
CA MET A 13 -16.72 -7.47 6.95
C MET A 13 -16.52 -8.14 8.31
N ARG A 14 -17.16 -9.29 8.57
CA ARG A 14 -16.93 -10.07 9.79
C ARG A 14 -15.51 -10.63 9.82
N LEU A 15 -15.06 -11.26 8.74
CA LEU A 15 -13.70 -11.80 8.65
C LEU A 15 -12.64 -10.69 8.81
N ALA A 16 -12.89 -9.50 8.25
CA ALA A 16 -12.03 -8.33 8.44
C ALA A 16 -11.89 -7.91 9.91
N ARG A 17 -12.99 -7.91 10.68
CA ARG A 17 -12.94 -7.60 12.12
C ARG A 17 -12.13 -8.64 12.88
N GLN A 18 -12.36 -9.92 12.62
CA GLN A 18 -11.59 -11.01 13.23
C GLN A 18 -10.09 -10.92 12.93
N LEU A 19 -9.71 -10.50 11.71
CA LEU A 19 -8.33 -10.21 11.37
C LEU A 19 -7.78 -9.05 12.22
N LEU A 20 -8.50 -7.93 12.29
CA LEU A 20 -8.09 -6.75 13.07
C LEU A 20 -7.94 -7.05 14.56
N ASP A 21 -8.82 -7.88 15.10
CA ASP A 21 -8.82 -8.33 16.49
C ASP A 21 -7.75 -9.41 16.77
N GLY A 22 -7.13 -9.95 15.71
CA GLY A 22 -6.10 -10.97 15.78
C GLY A 22 -6.62 -12.38 16.06
N GLU A 23 -7.94 -12.61 15.96
CA GLU A 23 -8.59 -13.90 16.15
C GLU A 23 -8.24 -14.89 15.03
N VAL A 24 -8.01 -14.39 13.81
CA VAL A 24 -7.66 -15.19 12.64
C VAL A 24 -6.38 -14.69 11.97
N SER A 25 -5.68 -15.60 11.28
CA SER A 25 -4.47 -15.27 10.51
C SER A 25 -4.81 -14.90 9.06
N LEU A 26 -3.90 -14.19 8.37
CA LEU A 26 -4.03 -13.92 6.93
C LEU A 26 -4.11 -15.19 6.09
N LYS A 27 -3.39 -16.26 6.50
CA LYS A 27 -3.47 -17.55 5.82
C LYS A 27 -4.87 -18.16 5.93
N PHE A 28 -5.45 -18.13 7.13
CA PHE A 28 -6.82 -18.59 7.34
C PHE A 28 -7.79 -17.77 6.47
N ALA A 29 -7.66 -16.45 6.48
CA ALA A 29 -8.51 -15.58 5.66
C ALA A 29 -8.37 -15.89 4.15
N ASP A 30 -7.17 -16.17 3.64
CA ASP A 30 -6.98 -16.57 2.24
C ASP A 30 -7.66 -17.90 1.90
N ASP A 31 -7.60 -18.88 2.80
CA ASP A 31 -8.24 -20.18 2.59
C ASP A 31 -9.78 -20.04 2.66
N ASP A 32 -10.28 -19.21 3.57
CA ASP A 32 -11.71 -19.02 3.83
C ASP A 32 -12.41 -18.25 2.70
N ILE A 33 -11.76 -17.21 2.14
CA ILE A 33 -12.36 -16.44 1.02
C ILE A 33 -12.52 -17.27 -0.26
N ARG A 34 -11.78 -18.37 -0.44
CA ARG A 34 -11.91 -19.24 -1.64
C ARG A 34 -13.26 -19.93 -1.75
N GLY A 35 -13.99 -20.04 -0.64
CA GLY A 35 -15.36 -20.55 -0.62
C GLY A 35 -16.40 -19.54 -1.10
N PHE A 36 -16.00 -18.29 -1.36
CA PHE A 36 -16.89 -17.16 -1.71
C PHE A 36 -16.38 -16.46 -2.97
N ASN A 37 -17.22 -15.60 -3.57
CA ASN A 37 -16.78 -14.75 -4.68
C ASN A 37 -16.01 -13.49 -4.20
N ILE A 38 -15.20 -13.65 -3.14
CA ILE A 38 -14.45 -12.57 -2.49
C ILE A 38 -12.99 -12.70 -2.91
N THR A 39 -12.44 -11.63 -3.47
CA THR A 39 -11.03 -11.57 -3.83
C THR A 39 -10.17 -11.05 -2.67
N ARG A 40 -8.86 -11.29 -2.76
CA ARG A 40 -7.90 -10.67 -1.83
C ARG A 40 -7.95 -9.14 -1.85
N ILE A 41 -8.23 -8.54 -3.01
CA ILE A 41 -8.40 -7.09 -3.16
C ILE A 41 -9.63 -6.63 -2.37
N ASP A 42 -10.75 -7.36 -2.45
CA ASP A 42 -11.96 -7.06 -1.67
C ASP A 42 -11.68 -7.15 -0.16
N MET A 43 -10.91 -8.16 0.25
CA MET A 43 -10.51 -8.34 1.65
C MET A 43 -9.69 -7.15 2.19
N VAL A 44 -8.78 -6.58 1.38
CA VAL A 44 -8.07 -5.34 1.77
C VAL A 44 -9.06 -4.19 1.98
N GLY A 45 -10.03 -4.04 1.08
CA GLY A 45 -11.08 -3.03 1.22
C GLY A 45 -11.93 -3.22 2.48
N PHE A 46 -12.30 -4.45 2.81
CA PHE A 46 -13.05 -4.76 4.03
C PHE A 46 -12.25 -4.47 5.30
N VAL A 47 -10.94 -4.77 5.33
CA VAL A 47 -10.09 -4.44 6.49
C VAL A 47 -10.02 -2.94 6.72
N LEU A 48 -9.80 -2.16 5.67
CA LEU A 48 -9.76 -0.70 5.78
C LEU A 48 -11.10 -0.12 6.25
N LYS A 49 -12.21 -0.61 5.68
CA LYS A 49 -13.55 -0.20 6.07
C LYS A 49 -13.90 -0.59 7.50
N ALA A 50 -13.60 -1.83 7.91
CA ALA A 50 -13.84 -2.30 9.28
C ALA A 50 -13.02 -1.53 10.31
N GLY A 51 -11.81 -1.12 9.92
CA GLY A 51 -10.91 -0.28 10.70
C GLY A 51 -11.30 1.19 10.78
N GLY A 52 -12.22 1.66 9.91
CA GLY A 52 -12.53 3.08 9.77
C GLY A 52 -11.41 3.90 9.12
N PHE A 53 -10.49 3.25 8.38
CA PHE A 53 -9.40 3.88 7.65
C PHE A 53 -9.86 4.18 6.22
N GLU A 54 -10.69 5.23 6.07
CA GLU A 54 -11.29 5.57 4.77
C GLU A 54 -10.33 6.34 3.86
N ILE A 55 -10.18 5.86 2.62
CA ILE A 55 -9.31 6.45 1.57
C ILE A 55 -10.11 7.39 0.65
N GLN A 56 -11.45 7.30 0.67
CA GLN A 56 -12.37 8.09 -0.14
C GLN A 56 -13.58 8.49 0.71
N GLY A 57 -13.54 9.69 1.31
CA GLY A 57 -14.61 10.19 2.16
C GLY A 57 -14.07 11.12 3.25
N ALA A 58 -14.93 11.89 3.89
CA ALA A 58 -14.56 12.58 5.12
C ALA A 58 -14.32 11.50 6.18
N ALA A 59 -13.06 11.34 6.61
CA ALA A 59 -12.72 10.37 7.64
C ALA A 59 -13.71 10.50 8.81
N SER A 60 -14.51 9.46 9.03
CA SER A 60 -15.51 9.47 10.12
C SER A 60 -14.87 9.37 11.50
N ARG A 61 -13.54 9.23 11.56
CA ARG A 61 -12.76 8.89 12.75
C ARG A 61 -11.38 9.56 12.71
N ASP A 62 -10.82 9.80 13.89
CA ASP A 62 -9.42 10.22 14.03
C ASP A 62 -8.50 9.09 13.55
N LEU A 63 -7.76 9.36 12.48
CA LEU A 63 -6.82 8.43 11.85
C LEU A 63 -5.57 8.16 12.72
N ASN A 64 -5.45 8.78 13.90
CA ASN A 64 -4.39 8.55 14.87
C ASN A 64 -4.81 7.71 16.08
N ASP A 65 -6.07 7.29 16.15
CA ASP A 65 -6.58 6.46 17.23
C ASP A 65 -6.00 5.03 17.20
N ALA A 66 -6.25 4.27 18.28
CA ALA A 66 -5.73 2.91 18.42
C ALA A 66 -6.23 1.97 17.31
N GLN A 67 -7.48 2.16 16.85
CA GLN A 67 -8.07 1.34 15.80
C GLN A 67 -7.41 1.58 14.45
N SER A 68 -7.18 2.85 14.10
CA SER A 68 -6.50 3.25 12.87
C SER A 68 -5.07 2.72 12.83
N LYS A 69 -4.36 2.76 13.96
CA LYS A 69 -3.04 2.14 14.12
C LYS A 69 -3.08 0.63 13.93
N ASN A 70 -4.05 -0.07 14.52
CA ASN A 70 -4.22 -1.51 14.32
C ASN A 70 -4.53 -1.86 12.87
N THR A 71 -5.35 -1.03 12.21
CA THR A 71 -5.70 -1.17 10.80
C THR A 71 -4.50 -0.98 9.89
N ALA A 72 -3.70 0.07 10.12
CA ALA A 72 -2.47 0.30 9.39
C ALA A 72 -1.46 -0.85 9.57
N ARG A 73 -1.34 -1.41 10.79
CA ARG A 73 -0.52 -2.60 11.06
C ARG A 73 -1.01 -3.84 10.32
N MET A 74 -2.33 -4.05 10.24
CA MET A 74 -2.88 -5.17 9.45
C MET A 74 -2.65 -4.96 7.96
N LEU A 75 -2.85 -3.75 7.45
CA LEU A 75 -2.53 -3.40 6.07
C LEU A 75 -1.04 -3.63 5.78
N GLU A 76 -0.14 -3.27 6.69
CA GLU A 76 1.28 -3.57 6.56
C GLU A 76 1.55 -5.07 6.46
N LYS A 77 0.92 -5.88 7.33
CA LYS A 77 1.01 -7.33 7.24
C LYS A 77 0.54 -7.84 5.88
N MET A 78 -0.56 -7.30 5.35
CA MET A 78 -1.07 -7.64 4.01
C MET A 78 -0.10 -7.23 2.90
N LEU A 79 0.49 -6.03 2.96
CA LEU A 79 1.47 -5.53 1.99
C LEU A 79 2.72 -6.41 1.94
N LEU A 80 3.17 -6.89 3.09
CA LEU A 80 4.38 -7.71 3.22
C LEU A 80 4.12 -9.21 3.03
N ASP A 81 2.87 -9.63 2.96
CA ASP A 81 2.49 -11.02 2.76
C ASP A 81 2.59 -11.42 1.28
N ARG A 82 3.03 -12.66 1.03
CA ARG A 82 3.25 -13.17 -0.33
C ARG A 82 1.96 -13.27 -1.17
N LEU A 83 0.83 -13.53 -0.52
CA LEU A 83 -0.45 -13.74 -1.19
C LEU A 83 -1.23 -12.42 -1.33
N PHE A 84 -1.20 -11.60 -0.28
CA PHE A 84 -1.93 -10.33 -0.24
C PHE A 84 -1.16 -9.13 -0.80
N GLY A 85 0.18 -9.16 -0.85
CA GLY A 85 1.00 -7.98 -1.14
C GLY A 85 0.59 -7.25 -2.41
N LEU A 86 0.52 -7.96 -3.54
CA LEU A 86 0.10 -7.37 -4.82
C LEU A 86 -1.37 -6.89 -4.79
N SER A 87 -2.23 -7.58 -4.05
CA SER A 87 -3.65 -7.20 -3.94
C SER A 87 -3.81 -5.92 -3.11
N ALA A 88 -3.03 -5.77 -2.04
CA ALA A 88 -3.00 -4.56 -1.24
C ALA A 88 -2.46 -3.37 -2.03
N VAL A 89 -1.38 -3.57 -2.81
CA VAL A 89 -0.85 -2.54 -3.72
C VAL A 89 -1.90 -2.15 -4.76
N ASN A 90 -2.49 -3.11 -5.47
CA ASN A 90 -3.52 -2.85 -6.48
C ASN A 90 -4.73 -2.09 -5.90
N TYR A 91 -5.20 -2.49 -4.71
CA TYR A 91 -6.31 -1.80 -4.03
C TYR A 91 -5.97 -0.33 -3.77
N LEU A 92 -4.80 -0.06 -3.19
CA LEU A 92 -4.38 1.31 -2.90
C LEU A 92 -4.22 2.11 -4.19
N TRP A 93 -3.60 1.54 -5.22
CA TRP A 93 -3.48 2.18 -6.53
C TRP A 93 -4.85 2.58 -7.14
N ASP A 94 -5.84 1.70 -7.09
CA ASP A 94 -7.22 1.99 -7.56
C ASP A 94 -7.87 3.12 -6.77
N LYS A 95 -7.65 3.16 -5.45
CA LYS A 95 -8.32 4.13 -4.57
C LYS A 95 -7.65 5.49 -4.49
N VAL A 96 -6.33 5.57 -4.70
CA VAL A 96 -5.60 6.84 -4.69
C VAL A 96 -5.88 7.72 -5.90
N GLY A 97 -6.32 7.14 -7.03
CA GLY A 97 -6.66 7.90 -8.23
C GLY A 97 -7.74 8.98 -8.08
N ASN A 98 -8.58 8.92 -7.03
CA ASN A 98 -9.72 9.82 -6.83
C ASN A 98 -9.46 10.82 -5.69
N GLU A 99 -8.81 11.97 -5.93
CA GLU A 99 -8.37 12.86 -4.83
C GLU A 99 -9.25 14.12 -4.59
N LYS A 100 -9.73 14.22 -3.34
CA LYS A 100 -9.91 15.48 -2.58
C LYS A 100 -9.34 15.40 -1.14
N ASP A 101 -9.16 14.21 -0.56
CA ASP A 101 -8.67 14.04 0.82
C ASP A 101 -7.25 13.44 0.86
N THR A 102 -6.38 14.08 1.63
CA THR A 102 -4.95 13.77 1.78
C THR A 102 -4.60 13.25 3.18
N LEU A 103 -5.51 13.31 4.16
CA LEU A 103 -5.25 12.97 5.56
C LEU A 103 -4.88 11.50 5.74
N TRP A 104 -5.55 10.61 5.01
CA TRP A 104 -5.28 9.18 5.06
C TRP A 104 -3.86 8.82 4.59
N LYS A 105 -3.26 9.59 3.66
CA LYS A 105 -1.88 9.38 3.19
C LYS A 105 -0.87 9.68 4.29
N SER A 106 -1.07 10.79 5.00
CA SER A 106 -0.24 11.19 6.13
C SER A 106 -0.34 10.17 7.27
N ALA A 107 -1.57 9.77 7.63
CA ALA A 107 -1.78 8.75 8.65
C ALA A 107 -1.17 7.40 8.26
N LEU A 108 -1.31 6.99 7.00
CA LEU A 108 -0.74 5.75 6.49
C LEU A 108 0.79 5.78 6.62
N CYS A 109 1.44 6.83 6.12
CA CYS A 109 2.90 6.98 6.20
C CYS A 109 3.40 7.14 7.64
N THR A 110 2.56 7.65 8.54
CA THR A 110 2.88 7.76 9.97
C THR A 110 2.87 6.38 10.65
N HIS A 111 1.89 5.54 10.36
CA HIS A 111 1.71 4.26 11.05
C HIS A 111 2.48 3.08 10.45
N LEU A 112 2.76 3.10 9.14
CA LEU A 112 3.56 2.05 8.49
C LEU A 112 5.05 2.15 8.88
N THR A 113 5.74 1.02 8.97
CA THR A 113 7.20 1.03 9.11
C THR A 113 7.87 1.41 7.79
N ALA A 114 9.17 1.70 7.85
CA ALA A 114 10.00 1.88 6.66
C ALA A 114 9.88 0.70 5.68
N LYS A 115 9.69 -0.54 6.18
CA LYS A 115 9.53 -1.73 5.35
C LYS A 115 8.20 -1.73 4.60
N GLY A 116 7.10 -1.40 5.28
CA GLY A 116 5.78 -1.27 4.67
C GLY A 116 5.72 -0.17 3.62
N ILE A 117 6.29 1.00 3.93
CA ILE A 117 6.37 2.13 2.98
C ILE A 117 7.25 1.76 1.79
N CYS A 118 8.41 1.15 2.01
CA CYS A 118 9.27 0.68 0.92
C CYS A 118 8.52 -0.27 -0.01
N ALA A 119 7.81 -1.27 0.56
CA ALA A 119 7.02 -2.21 -0.23
C ALA A 119 5.94 -1.49 -1.06
N LEU A 120 5.31 -0.46 -0.50
CA LEU A 120 4.29 0.31 -1.20
C LEU A 120 4.84 1.14 -2.36
N VAL A 121 6.04 1.71 -2.19
CA VAL A 121 6.68 2.59 -3.18
C VAL A 121 7.34 1.82 -4.31
N VAL A 122 7.97 0.67 -4.03
CA VAL A 122 8.79 -0.06 -5.04
C VAL A 122 8.07 -1.23 -5.71
N THR A 123 6.89 -1.61 -5.22
CA THR A 123 6.10 -2.69 -5.82
C THR A 123 5.25 -2.14 -6.95
N GLU A 124 5.48 -2.63 -8.17
CA GLU A 124 4.62 -2.31 -9.30
C GLU A 124 3.24 -2.98 -9.14
N PRO A 125 2.16 -2.26 -9.46
CA PRO A 125 0.84 -2.86 -9.54
C PRO A 125 0.76 -3.83 -10.72
N SER A 126 -0.23 -4.70 -10.70
CA SER A 126 -0.51 -5.56 -11.86
C SER A 126 -0.91 -4.73 -13.08
N HIS A 127 -0.75 -5.29 -14.28
CA HIS A 127 -0.98 -4.59 -15.55
C HIS A 127 -2.31 -3.82 -15.60
N ALA A 128 -3.41 -4.44 -15.14
CA ALA A 128 -4.74 -3.82 -15.14
C ALA A 128 -4.85 -2.53 -14.29
N PHE A 129 -3.92 -2.28 -13.37
CA PHE A 129 -3.92 -1.14 -12.46
C PHE A 129 -2.81 -0.13 -12.78
N LYS A 130 -1.99 -0.37 -13.82
CA LYS A 130 -0.91 0.55 -14.24
C LYS A 130 -1.48 1.90 -14.73
N PRO A 131 -0.73 3.01 -14.58
CA PRO A 131 -1.15 4.34 -15.04
C PRO A 131 -1.60 4.36 -16.49
N GLU A 132 -0.87 3.66 -17.35
CA GLU A 132 -1.14 3.57 -18.79
C GLU A 132 -2.53 2.98 -19.10
N ASN A 133 -3.04 2.13 -18.22
CA ASN A 133 -4.30 1.40 -18.41
C ASN A 133 -5.47 2.04 -17.65
N THR A 134 -5.20 2.79 -16.58
CA THR A 134 -6.24 3.40 -15.72
C THR A 134 -6.33 4.92 -15.85
N GLY A 135 -5.32 5.57 -16.44
CA GLY A 135 -5.17 7.02 -16.46
C GLY A 135 -4.81 7.64 -15.11
N MET A 136 -4.56 6.82 -14.08
CA MET A 136 -4.26 7.27 -12.72
C MET A 136 -2.76 7.47 -12.51
N LEU A 137 -2.36 8.52 -11.78
CA LEU A 137 -0.95 8.74 -11.45
C LEU A 137 -0.40 7.66 -10.51
N PRO A 138 0.92 7.36 -10.55
CA PRO A 138 1.53 6.38 -9.69
C PRO A 138 1.29 6.62 -8.21
N LEU A 139 0.85 5.58 -7.48
CA LEU A 139 0.65 5.64 -6.03
C LEU A 139 1.89 6.17 -5.31
N ALA A 140 3.06 5.69 -5.73
CA ALA A 140 4.35 6.04 -5.15
C ALA A 140 4.59 7.56 -5.15
N GLU A 141 4.29 8.25 -6.24
CA GLU A 141 4.42 9.71 -6.37
C GLU A 141 3.41 10.46 -5.49
N ARG A 142 2.25 9.86 -5.23
CA ARG A 142 1.19 10.44 -4.39
C ARG A 142 1.43 10.28 -2.90
N ILE A 143 2.14 9.24 -2.48
CA ILE A 143 2.45 8.98 -1.08
C ILE A 143 3.81 9.55 -0.66
N ALA A 144 4.78 9.64 -1.58
CA ALA A 144 6.14 10.06 -1.27
C ALA A 144 6.22 11.41 -0.52
N PRO A 145 5.42 12.45 -0.87
CA PRO A 145 5.44 13.71 -0.13
C PRO A 145 4.96 13.62 1.32
N TYR A 146 4.26 12.54 1.69
CA TYR A 146 3.71 12.33 3.03
C TYR A 146 4.59 11.42 3.90
N VAL A 147 5.69 10.90 3.35
CA VAL A 147 6.60 10.03 4.12
C VAL A 147 7.42 10.85 5.11
N PRO A 148 7.34 10.56 6.42
CA PRO A 148 8.15 11.24 7.42
C PRO A 148 9.66 11.11 7.15
N GLU A 149 10.39 12.22 7.29
CA GLU A 149 11.83 12.30 7.00
C GLU A 149 12.67 11.30 7.82
N ASP A 150 12.28 11.04 9.07
CA ASP A 150 12.94 10.09 9.97
C ASP A 150 12.91 8.65 9.43
N LYS A 151 11.99 8.33 8.50
CA LYS A 151 11.89 7.01 7.88
C LYS A 151 12.68 6.89 6.57
N HIS A 152 13.12 7.99 5.97
CA HIS A 152 13.76 8.00 4.65
C HIS A 152 14.99 7.11 4.62
N ALA A 153 15.92 7.29 5.57
CA ALA A 153 17.14 6.50 5.66
C ALA A 153 16.86 4.99 5.77
N GLY A 154 15.86 4.61 6.59
CA GLY A 154 15.44 3.21 6.73
C GLY A 154 14.85 2.64 5.44
N ILE A 155 14.03 3.40 4.73
CA ILE A 155 13.41 3.00 3.45
C ILE A 155 14.50 2.80 2.39
N ILE A 156 15.42 3.75 2.27
CA ILE A 156 16.53 3.73 1.31
C ILE A 156 17.40 2.48 1.54
N GLN A 157 17.78 2.17 2.79
CA GLN A 157 18.56 0.96 3.10
C GLN A 157 17.82 -0.33 2.73
N ILE A 158 16.50 -0.38 2.92
CA ILE A 158 15.69 -1.55 2.55
C ILE A 158 15.64 -1.69 1.02
N ALA A 159 15.41 -0.60 0.30
CA ALA A 159 15.38 -0.60 -1.17
C ALA A 159 16.74 -1.02 -1.76
N GLN A 160 17.85 -0.55 -1.19
CA GLN A 160 19.20 -0.96 -1.58
C GLN A 160 19.40 -2.47 -1.41
N LYS A 161 19.03 -3.03 -0.26
CA LYS A 161 19.11 -4.50 -0.01
C LYS A 161 18.27 -5.30 -1.00
N GLN A 162 17.18 -4.72 -1.50
CA GLN A 162 16.30 -5.32 -2.50
C GLN A 162 16.73 -5.07 -3.95
N ARG A 163 17.81 -4.29 -4.19
CA ARG A 163 18.23 -3.83 -5.53
C ARG A 163 17.12 -3.08 -6.26
N LYS A 164 16.41 -2.24 -5.53
CA LYS A 164 15.27 -1.42 -5.97
C LYS A 164 15.52 0.07 -5.76
N LEU A 165 16.79 0.47 -5.62
CA LEU A 165 17.12 1.85 -5.29
C LEU A 165 16.76 2.80 -6.44
N ALA A 166 17.02 2.38 -7.68
CA ALA A 166 16.64 3.15 -8.87
C ALA A 166 15.10 3.31 -9.01
N VAL A 167 14.33 2.29 -8.63
CA VAL A 167 12.86 2.35 -8.64
C VAL A 167 12.35 3.31 -7.57
N LEU A 168 12.90 3.22 -6.35
CA LEU A 168 12.59 4.16 -5.28
C LEU A 168 12.88 5.61 -5.73
N TYR A 169 14.08 5.84 -6.26
CA TYR A 169 14.51 7.16 -6.73
C TYR A 169 13.60 7.72 -7.83
N LYS A 170 13.22 6.89 -8.83
CA LYS A 170 12.32 7.28 -9.90
C LYS A 170 11.00 7.87 -9.38
N HIS A 171 10.49 7.35 -8.27
CA HIS A 171 9.19 7.76 -7.72
C HIS A 171 9.28 8.86 -6.66
N THR A 172 10.39 8.98 -5.94
CA THR A 172 10.51 9.89 -4.80
C THR A 172 11.44 11.07 -5.05
N GLY A 173 12.41 10.92 -5.96
CA GLY A 173 13.48 11.89 -6.17
C GLY A 173 14.44 12.07 -4.97
N TRP A 174 14.41 11.18 -3.97
CA TRP A 174 15.20 11.37 -2.75
C TRP A 174 16.72 11.23 -3.01
N GLU A 175 17.47 12.28 -2.67
CA GLU A 175 18.91 12.38 -2.92
C GLU A 175 19.72 11.26 -2.24
N GLY A 176 19.30 10.80 -1.06
CA GLY A 176 19.96 9.68 -0.36
C GLY A 176 19.96 8.36 -1.17
N CYS A 177 19.08 8.21 -2.18
CA CYS A 177 19.17 7.09 -3.12
C CYS A 177 20.38 7.24 -4.05
N ARG A 178 20.69 8.45 -4.52
CA ARG A 178 21.84 8.71 -5.40
C ARG A 178 23.15 8.46 -4.68
N GLU A 179 23.25 8.87 -3.42
CA GLU A 179 24.46 8.71 -2.60
C GLU A 179 24.86 7.24 -2.42
N LEU A 180 23.88 6.34 -2.38
CA LEU A 180 24.10 4.90 -2.18
C LEU A 180 24.08 4.08 -3.48
N ALA A 181 23.80 4.70 -4.62
CA ALA A 181 23.70 4.03 -5.90
C ALA A 181 25.09 3.71 -6.47
N ILE A 182 25.26 2.47 -6.93
CA ILE A 182 26.51 1.99 -7.56
C ILE A 182 26.22 1.24 -8.86
N GLY A 183 27.18 1.28 -9.79
CA GLY A 183 27.10 0.56 -11.07
C GLY A 183 25.80 0.83 -11.83
N THR A 184 25.13 -0.25 -12.25
CA THR A 184 23.92 -0.19 -13.08
C THR A 184 22.74 0.53 -12.44
N GLU A 185 22.64 0.57 -11.09
CA GLU A 185 21.59 1.35 -10.42
C GLU A 185 21.84 2.85 -10.56
N ARG A 186 23.11 3.29 -10.51
CA ARG A 186 23.48 4.69 -10.71
C ARG A 186 23.22 5.11 -12.15
N ASP A 187 23.57 4.27 -13.12
CA ASP A 187 23.33 4.54 -14.53
C ASP A 187 21.82 4.68 -14.82
N ALA A 188 20.99 3.83 -14.22
CA ALA A 188 19.53 3.93 -14.34
C ALA A 188 18.95 5.22 -13.74
N MET A 189 19.51 5.71 -12.63
CA MET A 189 19.10 6.99 -12.04
C MET A 189 19.51 8.17 -12.90
N ILE A 190 20.74 8.16 -13.44
CA ILE A 190 21.22 9.20 -14.37
C ILE A 190 20.33 9.21 -15.62
N GLY A 191 19.97 8.05 -16.16
CA GLY A 191 19.01 7.94 -17.26
C GLY A 191 17.67 8.62 -16.92
N SER A 192 17.11 8.30 -15.76
CA SER A 192 15.85 8.91 -15.28
C SER A 192 15.94 10.43 -15.15
N ASP A 193 17.05 10.96 -14.63
CA ASP A 193 17.28 12.42 -14.52
C ASP A 193 17.37 13.12 -15.88
N LEU A 194 17.90 12.42 -16.88
CA LEU A 194 18.05 12.92 -18.23
C LEU A 194 16.79 12.71 -19.09
N GLY A 195 15.74 12.10 -18.53
CA GLY A 195 14.50 11.76 -19.25
C GLY A 195 14.68 10.66 -20.30
N LEU A 196 15.67 9.78 -20.11
CA LEU A 196 16.01 8.63 -20.95
C LEU A 196 15.40 7.35 -20.38
#